data_AF-A0A7C4J8E3-F1
#
_entry.id   AF-A0A7C4J8E3-F1
#
_cell.length_a   1.000
_cell.length_b   1.000
_cell.length_c   1.000
_cell.angle_alpha   90.00
_cell.angle_beta   90.00
_cell.angle_gamma   90.00
#
_symmetry.space_group_name_H-M   'P 1'
#
loop_
_entity.id
_entity.type
_entity.pdbx_description
1 polymer ?
#
loop_
_entity_poly.entity_id
_entity_poly.type
_entity_poly.pdbx_seq_one_letter_code
_entity_poly.pdbx_strand_id
1 'polypeptide(L)'
;MRNFKRNFANFWRVFRRSRMGKTGAILLVTALALATFAPLLTPYQPTDTIRDASGRGLTFAPPSVHGPLGTDDAGRDVWTQL
;
A
#
# COMPACT_ATOMS: atom_id res chain seq x y z
N MET A 1 -6.47 -34.43 11.41
CA MET A 1 -6.67 -33.41 10.34
C MET A 1 -8.12 -33.00 10.07
N ARG A 2 -9.16 -33.82 10.33
CA ARG A 2 -10.56 -33.53 9.96
C ARG A 2 -11.25 -32.40 10.75
N ASN A 3 -10.77 -32.12 11.97
CA ASN A 3 -11.33 -31.10 12.86
C ASN A 3 -10.95 -29.67 12.44
N PHE A 4 -9.77 -29.49 11.83
CA PHE A 4 -9.25 -28.19 11.42
C PHE A 4 -10.13 -27.53 10.34
N LYS A 5 -10.57 -28.31 9.34
CA LYS A 5 -11.46 -27.82 8.27
C LYS A 5 -12.81 -27.31 8.81
N ARG A 6 -13.37 -27.97 9.83
CA ARG A 6 -14.64 -27.58 10.46
C ARG A 6 -14.49 -26.29 11.27
N ASN A 7 -13.41 -26.17 12.04
CA ASN A 7 -13.12 -24.97 12.83
C ASN A 7 -12.88 -23.75 11.91
N PHE A 8 -12.11 -23.93 10.83
CA PHE A 8 -11.87 -22.89 9.85
C PHE A 8 -13.15 -22.43 9.14
N ALA A 9 -14.03 -23.36 8.74
CA ALA A 9 -15.30 -23.02 8.11
C ALA A 9 -16.23 -22.24 9.06
N ASN A 10 -16.25 -22.59 10.35
CA ASN A 10 -17.02 -21.86 11.36
C ASN A 10 -16.45 -20.46 11.61
N PHE A 11 -15.13 -20.34 11.73
CA PHE A 11 -14.46 -19.04 11.84
C PHE A 11 -14.75 -18.14 10.63
N TRP A 12 -14.63 -18.67 9.41
CA TRP A 12 -14.94 -17.95 8.17
C TRP A 12 -16.39 -17.48 8.11
N ARG A 13 -17.34 -18.30 8.60
CA ARG A 13 -18.75 -17.93 8.70
C ARG A 13 -18.98 -16.77 9.67
N VAL A 14 -18.34 -16.80 10.84
CA VAL A 14 -18.43 -15.73 11.85
C VAL A 14 -17.76 -14.45 11.35
N PHE A 15 -16.56 -14.58 10.77
CA PHE A 15 -15.78 -13.47 10.21
C PHE A 15 -16.56 -12.72 9.12
N ARG A 16 -17.14 -13.42 8.15
CA ARG A 16 -17.97 -12.82 7.09
C ARG A 16 -19.23 -12.11 7.60
N ARG A 17 -19.74 -12.49 8.78
CA ARG A 17 -20.95 -11.89 9.37
C ARG A 17 -20.63 -10.63 10.19
N SER A 18 -19.40 -10.47 10.65
CA SER A 18 -18.93 -9.28 11.37
C SER A 18 -18.77 -8.08 10.42
N ARG A 19 -19.29 -6.92 10.82
CA ARG A 19 -19.08 -5.65 10.09
C ARG A 19 -17.62 -5.19 10.17
N MET A 20 -16.99 -5.28 11.34
CA MET A 20 -15.56 -4.96 11.52
C MET A 20 -14.65 -5.88 10.71
N GLY A 21 -14.94 -7.20 10.69
CA GLY A 21 -14.17 -8.16 9.91
C GLY A 21 -14.19 -7.84 8.41
N LYS A 22 -15.35 -7.42 7.90
CA LYS A 22 -15.48 -6.96 6.51
C LYS A 22 -14.71 -5.67 6.23
N THR A 23 -14.75 -4.68 7.13
CA THR A 23 -13.98 -3.44 6.94
C THR A 23 -12.48 -3.71 6.86
N GLY A 24 -11.94 -4.53 7.76
CA GLY A 24 -10.53 -4.91 7.73
C GLY A 24 -10.16 -5.71 6.47
N ALA A 25 -11.04 -6.64 6.05
CA ALA A 25 -10.86 -7.38 4.81
C ALA A 25 -10.86 -6.47 3.58
N ILE A 26 -11.75 -5.47 3.52
CA ILE A 26 -11.79 -4.48 2.44
C ILE A 26 -10.49 -3.68 2.41
N LEU A 27 -10.03 -3.15 3.55
CA LEU A 27 -8.76 -2.43 3.64
C LEU A 27 -7.58 -3.25 3.11
N LEU A 28 -7.48 -4.52 3.55
CA LEU A 28 -6.42 -5.43 3.09
C LEU A 28 -6.50 -5.71 1.60
N VAL A 29 -7.69 -6.02 1.09
CA VAL A 29 -7.89 -6.30 -0.35
C VAL A 29 -7.56 -5.08 -1.19
N THR A 30 -7.96 -3.88 -0.74
CA THR A 30 -7.63 -2.62 -1.43
C THR A 30 -6.13 -2.38 -1.46
N ALA A 31 -5.42 -2.53 -0.34
CA ALA A 31 -3.97 -2.39 -0.30
C ALA A 31 -3.26 -3.40 -1.23
N LEU A 32 -3.72 -4.66 -1.21
CA LEU A 32 -3.17 -5.70 -2.08
C LEU A 32 -3.40 -5.39 -3.56
N ALA A 33 -4.57 -4.82 -3.89
CA ALA A 33 -4.88 -4.38 -5.25
C ALA A 33 -3.96 -3.23 -5.68
N LEU A 34 -3.78 -2.21 -4.84
CA LEU A 34 -2.86 -1.09 -5.12
C LEU A 34 -1.44 -1.59 -5.38
N ALA A 35 -0.92 -2.48 -4.54
CA ALA A 35 0.42 -3.07 -4.71
C ALA A 35 0.53 -3.91 -5.99
N THR A 36 -0.49 -4.71 -6.32
CA THR A 36 -0.49 -5.57 -7.53
C THR A 36 -0.58 -4.74 -8.81
N PHE A 37 -1.35 -3.66 -8.78
CA PHE A 37 -1.52 -2.74 -9.91
C PHE A 37 -0.57 -1.54 -9.84
N ALA A 38 0.42 -1.55 -8.95
CA ALA A 38 1.40 -0.47 -8.81
C ALA A 38 2.09 -0.08 -10.13
N PRO A 39 2.49 -1.02 -11.03
CA PRO A 39 3.10 -0.67 -12.30
C PRO A 39 2.20 0.15 -13.25
N LEU A 40 0.87 0.16 -13.02
CA LEU A 40 -0.08 0.99 -13.76
C LEU A 40 -0.31 2.35 -13.09
N LEU A 41 0.01 2.49 -11.79
CA LEU A 41 -0.23 3.69 -10.99
C LEU A 41 0.98 4.62 -10.93
N THR A 42 2.19 4.06 -10.98
CA THR A 42 3.45 4.81 -10.88
C THR A 42 4.55 4.15 -11.72
N PRO A 43 5.37 4.93 -12.45
CA PRO A 43 6.52 4.42 -13.15
C PRO A 43 7.75 4.21 -12.24
N TYR A 44 7.71 4.68 -10.99
CA TYR A 44 8.85 4.67 -10.07
C TYR A 44 8.94 3.37 -9.27
N GLN A 45 10.15 2.99 -8.87
CA GLN A 45 10.34 1.93 -7.87
C GLN A 45 10.28 2.55 -6.46
N PRO A 46 9.76 1.83 -5.43
CA PRO A 46 9.66 2.34 -4.06
C PRO A 46 10.99 2.76 -3.43
N THR A 47 12.11 2.24 -3.95
CA THR A 47 13.45 2.53 -3.47
C THR A 47 14.15 3.67 -4.21
N ASP A 48 13.54 4.22 -5.26
CA ASP A 48 14.14 5.27 -6.07
C ASP A 48 14.17 6.59 -5.29
N THR A 49 15.34 7.23 -5.25
CA THR A 49 15.49 8.58 -4.71
C THR A 49 15.26 9.60 -5.83
N ILE A 50 14.22 10.41 -5.67
CA ILE A 50 13.88 11.49 -6.58
C ILE A 50 14.88 12.63 -6.39
N ARG A 51 15.39 13.15 -7.50
CA ARG A 51 16.42 14.20 -7.52
C ARG A 51 15.99 15.37 -8.39
N ASP A 52 16.41 16.56 -7.99
CA ASP A 52 16.24 17.78 -8.77
C ASP A 52 17.28 17.88 -9.92
N ALA A 53 17.13 18.88 -10.78
CA ALA A 53 18.04 19.17 -11.90
C ALA A 53 19.52 19.37 -11.47
N SER A 54 19.75 19.74 -10.21
CA SER A 54 21.09 19.87 -9.61
C SER A 54 21.66 18.54 -9.07
N GLY A 55 20.93 17.44 -9.18
CA GLY A 55 21.30 16.11 -8.66
C GLY A 55 21.11 15.95 -7.14
N ARG A 56 20.56 16.96 -6.45
CA ARG A 56 20.25 16.88 -5.02
C ARG A 56 18.96 16.08 -4.81
N GLY A 57 18.95 15.22 -3.77
CA GLY A 57 17.75 14.49 -3.38
C GLY A 57 16.65 15.45 -2.93
N LEU A 58 15.44 15.25 -3.43
CA LEU A 58 14.27 16.01 -3.02
C LEU A 58 13.79 15.45 -1.68
N THR A 59 14.38 15.88 -0.58
CA THR A 59 13.99 15.46 0.78
C THR A 59 12.81 16.30 1.28
N PHE A 60 11.77 15.66 1.83
CA PHE A 60 10.54 16.33 2.30
C PHE A 60 9.93 17.29 1.28
N ALA A 61 9.99 16.96 -0.01
CA ALA A 61 9.38 17.78 -1.04
C ALA A 61 7.85 17.68 -0.92
N PRO A 62 7.12 18.80 -1.01
CA PRO A 62 5.67 18.79 -0.93
C PRO A 62 5.05 18.19 -2.21
N PRO A 63 3.75 17.82 -2.17
CA PRO A 63 3.02 17.33 -3.34
C PRO A 63 3.01 18.28 -4.55
N SER A 64 3.24 19.58 -4.34
CA SER A 64 3.37 20.56 -5.43
C SER A 64 4.66 20.43 -6.22
N VAL A 65 5.68 19.75 -5.66
CA VAL A 65 7.00 19.57 -6.26
C VAL A 65 7.13 18.17 -6.88
N HIS A 66 6.70 17.12 -6.18
CA HIS A 66 6.76 15.76 -6.70
C HIS A 66 5.68 14.86 -6.10
N GLY A 67 4.98 14.14 -6.98
CA GLY A 67 4.02 13.09 -6.61
C GLY A 67 2.79 13.59 -5.84
N PRO A 68 1.75 12.76 -5.69
CA PRO A 68 0.55 13.13 -4.94
C PRO A 68 0.79 13.35 -3.44
N LEU A 69 1.80 12.69 -2.88
CA LEU A 69 2.09 12.68 -1.44
C LEU A 69 3.43 13.32 -1.08
N GLY A 70 4.19 13.83 -2.06
CA GLY A 70 5.53 14.34 -1.79
C GLY A 70 6.58 13.23 -1.65
N THR A 71 7.71 13.59 -1.05
CA THR A 71 8.82 12.68 -0.79
C THR A 71 9.15 12.55 0.70
N ASP A 72 9.79 11.45 1.08
CA ASP A 72 10.23 11.18 2.45
C ASP A 72 11.59 11.83 2.80
N ASP A 73 12.15 11.47 3.96
CA ASP A 73 13.45 11.95 4.45
C ASP A 73 14.63 11.46 3.59
N ALA A 74 14.49 10.29 2.96
CA ALA A 74 15.44 9.74 2.00
C ALA A 74 15.23 10.29 0.56
N GLY A 75 14.22 11.12 0.35
CA GLY A 75 13.84 11.69 -0.94
C GLY A 75 13.17 10.70 -1.90
N ARG A 76 12.56 9.64 -1.37
CA ARG A 76 11.77 8.68 -2.14
C ARG A 76 10.32 9.12 -2.25
N ASP A 77 9.64 8.74 -3.32
CA ASP A 77 8.22 9.05 -3.52
C ASP A 77 7.34 8.27 -2.51
N VAL A 78 6.58 9.00 -1.70
CA VAL A 78 5.70 8.43 -0.66
C VAL A 78 4.52 7.68 -1.29
N TRP A 79 4.03 8.15 -2.45
CA TRP A 79 2.90 7.50 -3.13
C TRP A 79 3.24 6.08 -3.58
N THR A 80 4.46 5.89 -4.09
CA THR A 80 4.96 4.59 -4.55
C THR A 80 5.24 3.61 -3.40
N GLN A 81 5.32 4.07 -2.14
CA GLN A 81 5.58 3.23 -0.97
C GLN A 81 4.32 2.63 -0.31
N LEU A 82 3.12 3.02 -0.76
CA LEU A 82 1.84 2.50 -0.27
C LEU A 82 1.43 1.19 -0.95
#